data_AF-A0A744LPY7-F1
#
_entry.id   AF-A0A744LPY7-F1
#
_cell.length_a   1.000
_cell.length_b   1.000
_cell.length_c   1.000
_cell.angle_alpha   90.00
_cell.angle_beta   90.00
_cell.angle_gamma   90.00
#
_symmetry.space_group_name_H-M   'P 1'
#
loop_
_entity.id
_entity.type
_entity.pdbx_description
1 polymer ?
#
loop_
_entity_poly.entity_id
_entity_poly.type
_entity_poly.pdbx_seq_one_letter_code
_entity_poly.pdbx_strand_id
1 'polypeptide(L)'
;AMPEDWDLLRTDVLDKEYPLAGDPEQFMPVLAMAVDSGGEDGVTDNAYAFWRRCKLRGVAGRVYLFKGDSTRREKLITKTYPDNTERSDRKAKARGQVPLYLLQTNALKDRIAAALEREEPGANYIHFPDWLGPWFYEELTYEERGADGKWKKPGRGNNEALDLMCYAHALVIIRKYEQINWEKPPGWAWLPEKGAAKTTQPVGARRQEQHEGGEKAVKARKKKILPAWGGGSGGGWL
;
A
#
# COMPACT_ATOMS: atom_id res chain seq x y z
N ALA A 1 9.55 -4.16 10.28
CA ALA A 1 9.76 -4.82 8.97
C ALA A 1 11.25 -4.97 8.74
N MET A 2 11.68 -6.18 8.37
CA MET A 2 13.04 -6.46 7.91
C MET A 2 13.18 -6.05 6.42
N PRO A 3 14.41 -5.84 5.91
CA PRO A 3 14.61 -5.41 4.52
C PRO A 3 14.03 -6.37 3.47
N GLU A 4 13.97 -7.68 3.76
CA GLU A 4 13.37 -8.74 2.95
C GLU A 4 11.85 -8.62 2.81
N ASP A 5 11.11 -8.17 3.84
CA ASP A 5 9.66 -7.98 3.79
C ASP A 5 9.26 -7.02 2.64
N TRP A 6 10.13 -6.06 2.33
CA TRP A 6 9.92 -5.08 1.26
C TRP A 6 10.11 -5.66 -0.14
N ASP A 7 10.83 -6.78 -0.30
CA ASP A 7 10.91 -7.44 -1.62
C ASP A 7 9.60 -8.20 -1.95
N LEU A 8 8.72 -8.49 -0.96
CA LEU A 8 7.36 -8.98 -1.21
C LEU A 8 6.47 -7.94 -1.93
N LEU A 9 6.67 -6.64 -1.67
CA LEU A 9 5.98 -5.58 -2.42
C LEU A 9 6.28 -5.65 -3.93
N ARG A 10 7.39 -6.28 -4.32
CA ARG A 10 7.67 -6.56 -5.72
C ARG A 10 6.84 -7.74 -6.23
N THR A 11 6.92 -8.90 -5.59
CA THR A 11 6.26 -10.13 -6.08
C THR A 11 4.75 -10.09 -5.97
N ASP A 12 4.23 -9.52 -4.89
CA ASP A 12 2.83 -9.65 -4.49
C ASP A 12 1.98 -8.45 -4.94
N VAL A 13 2.64 -7.36 -5.38
CA VAL A 13 2.00 -6.13 -5.88
C VAL A 13 2.55 -5.72 -7.24
N LEU A 14 3.84 -5.35 -7.36
CA LEU A 14 4.35 -4.73 -8.59
C LEU A 14 4.37 -5.67 -9.79
N ASP A 15 4.83 -6.90 -9.62
CA ASP A 15 4.97 -7.89 -10.70
C ASP A 15 3.72 -8.80 -10.83
N LYS A 16 2.62 -8.43 -10.16
CA LYS A 16 1.36 -9.16 -10.20
C LYS A 16 0.55 -8.84 -11.46
N GLU A 17 -0.10 -9.88 -11.99
CA GLU A 17 -0.98 -9.83 -13.15
C GLU A 17 -2.36 -10.39 -12.78
N TYR A 18 -3.42 -9.85 -13.39
CA TYR A 18 -4.80 -10.26 -13.12
C TYR A 18 -5.47 -10.75 -14.42
N PRO A 19 -6.08 -11.95 -14.45
CA PRO A 19 -6.80 -12.42 -15.63
C PRO A 19 -8.01 -11.51 -15.93
N LEU A 20 -8.28 -11.27 -17.21
CA LEU A 20 -9.46 -10.50 -17.63
C LEU A 20 -10.73 -11.35 -17.50
N ALA A 21 -11.81 -10.75 -17.00
CA ALA A 21 -13.08 -11.46 -16.80
C ALA A 21 -13.70 -11.98 -18.11
N GLY A 22 -13.45 -11.30 -19.24
CA GLY A 22 -13.90 -11.74 -20.56
C GLY A 22 -13.00 -12.74 -21.27
N ASP A 23 -11.74 -12.90 -20.82
CA ASP A 23 -10.77 -13.83 -21.41
C ASP A 23 -9.68 -14.20 -20.36
N PRO A 24 -9.81 -15.36 -19.69
CA PRO A 24 -8.84 -15.79 -18.68
C PRO A 24 -7.43 -16.11 -19.21
N GLU A 25 -7.23 -16.20 -20.54
CA GLU A 25 -5.89 -16.36 -21.14
C GLU A 25 -5.18 -15.01 -21.37
N GLN A 26 -5.89 -13.91 -21.12
CA GLN A 26 -5.40 -12.54 -21.23
C GLN A 26 -5.28 -11.92 -19.83
N PHE A 27 -4.12 -11.32 -19.52
CA PHE A 27 -3.82 -10.83 -18.18
C PHE A 27 -3.42 -9.36 -18.20
N MET A 28 -3.96 -8.58 -17.27
CA MET A 28 -3.65 -7.18 -17.06
C MET A 28 -2.55 -7.04 -15.98
N PRO A 29 -1.36 -6.54 -16.33
CA PRO A 29 -0.28 -6.30 -15.37
C PRO A 29 -0.52 -5.01 -14.58
N VAL A 30 0.00 -4.94 -13.35
CA VAL A 30 0.01 -3.69 -12.59
C VAL A 30 0.88 -2.64 -13.29
N LEU A 31 0.30 -1.52 -13.75
CA LEU A 31 1.03 -0.46 -14.45
C LEU A 31 2.20 0.10 -13.61
N ALA A 32 1.94 0.43 -12.36
CA ALA A 32 2.92 0.92 -11.40
C ALA A 32 2.37 0.85 -9.98
N MET A 33 3.27 0.90 -9.00
CA MET A 33 2.97 0.88 -7.58
C MET A 33 3.34 2.20 -6.91
N ALA A 34 2.47 2.69 -6.03
CA ALA A 34 2.77 3.71 -5.04
C ALA A 34 3.13 3.06 -3.71
N VAL A 35 4.12 3.62 -3.00
CA VAL A 35 4.59 3.19 -1.68
C VAL A 35 4.54 4.42 -0.78
N ASP A 36 3.82 4.35 0.34
CA ASP A 36 3.91 5.42 1.34
C ASP A 36 5.29 5.42 1.99
N SER A 37 5.86 6.62 2.08
CA SER A 37 7.14 6.89 2.73
C SER A 37 6.98 7.84 3.92
N GLY A 38 5.76 8.30 4.21
CA GLY A 38 5.34 8.74 5.55
C GLY A 38 5.16 7.55 6.49
N GLY A 39 5.27 7.80 7.79
CA GLY A 39 5.13 6.76 8.82
C GLY A 39 6.13 6.91 9.95
N GLU A 40 6.26 5.83 10.72
CA GLU A 40 7.12 5.71 11.89
C GLU A 40 8.63 5.72 11.55
N ASP A 41 9.46 5.84 12.59
CA ASP A 41 10.92 5.85 12.49
C ASP A 41 11.43 4.62 11.70
N GLY A 42 12.07 4.88 10.56
CA GLY A 42 12.64 3.85 9.67
C GLY A 42 11.82 3.50 8.42
N VAL A 43 10.52 3.83 8.37
CA VAL A 43 9.67 3.53 7.18
C VAL A 43 10.21 4.25 5.94
N THR A 44 10.57 5.54 6.06
CA THR A 44 11.14 6.33 4.96
C THR A 44 12.45 5.76 4.43
N ASP A 45 13.35 5.29 5.30
CA ASP A 45 14.64 4.72 4.89
C ASP A 45 14.48 3.37 4.19
N ASN A 46 13.54 2.54 4.66
CA ASN A 46 13.19 1.29 3.99
C ASN A 46 12.56 1.53 2.61
N ALA A 47 11.66 2.50 2.47
CA ALA A 47 11.10 2.90 1.17
C ALA A 47 12.19 3.39 0.20
N TYR A 48 13.16 4.17 0.68
CA TYR A 48 14.33 4.59 -0.11
C TYR A 48 15.24 3.42 -0.49
N ALA A 49 15.47 2.46 0.41
CA ALA A 49 16.24 1.26 0.13
C ALA A 49 15.55 0.38 -0.93
N PHE A 50 14.25 0.15 -0.78
CA PHE A 50 13.42 -0.59 -1.73
C PHE A 50 13.45 0.05 -3.14
N TRP A 51 13.26 1.38 -3.24
CA TRP A 51 13.34 2.07 -4.52
C TRP A 51 14.72 1.96 -5.17
N ARG A 52 15.81 2.03 -4.39
CA ARG A 52 17.19 1.81 -4.87
C ARG A 52 17.37 0.37 -5.40
N ARG A 53 16.83 -0.65 -4.72
CA ARG A 53 16.83 -2.04 -5.23
C ARG A 53 16.04 -2.15 -6.54
N CYS A 54 14.88 -1.52 -6.64
CA CYS A 54 14.09 -1.45 -7.87
C CYS A 54 14.84 -0.75 -9.02
N LYS A 55 15.67 0.26 -8.72
CA LYS A 55 16.52 0.94 -9.72
C LYS A 55 17.61 0.02 -10.26
N LEU A 56 18.29 -0.73 -9.38
CA LEU A 56 19.29 -1.72 -9.79
C LEU A 56 18.70 -2.84 -10.64
N ARG A 57 17.43 -3.20 -10.41
CA ARG A 57 16.67 -4.19 -11.19
C ARG A 57 15.96 -3.61 -12.43
N GLY A 58 16.17 -2.33 -12.78
CA GLY A 58 15.57 -1.67 -13.95
C GLY A 58 14.09 -1.29 -13.85
N VAL A 59 13.39 -1.64 -12.75
CA VAL A 59 11.93 -1.47 -12.60
C VAL A 59 11.51 -0.18 -11.87
N ALA A 60 12.44 0.65 -11.40
CA ALA A 60 12.13 1.90 -10.69
C ALA A 60 11.24 2.90 -11.47
N GLY A 61 11.15 2.78 -12.79
CA GLY A 61 10.19 3.55 -13.61
C GLY A 61 8.72 3.19 -13.37
N ARG A 62 8.44 2.13 -12.61
CA ARG A 62 7.11 1.68 -12.16
C ARG A 62 6.90 1.83 -10.65
N VAL A 63 7.85 2.42 -9.90
CA VAL A 63 7.77 2.53 -8.42
C VAL A 63 7.83 4.00 -8.00
N TYR A 64 6.81 4.43 -7.27
CA TYR A 64 6.62 5.80 -6.83
C TYR A 64 6.59 5.88 -5.30
N LEU A 65 7.40 6.76 -4.72
CA LEU A 65 7.38 7.02 -3.28
C LEU A 65 6.53 8.24 -3.00
N PHE A 66 5.46 8.05 -2.25
CA PHE A 66 4.46 9.06 -1.93
C PHE A 66 4.61 9.53 -0.49
N LYS A 67 4.19 10.77 -0.23
CA LYS A 67 4.10 11.36 1.11
C LYS A 67 3.07 12.49 1.07
N GLY A 68 2.22 12.60 2.10
CA GLY A 68 1.39 13.78 2.28
C GLY A 68 2.25 15.05 2.47
N ASP A 69 1.92 16.12 1.75
CA ASP A 69 2.60 17.40 1.91
C ASP A 69 1.97 18.18 3.08
N SER A 70 2.79 18.53 4.08
CA SER A 70 2.36 19.39 5.18
C SER A 70 2.24 20.86 4.78
N THR A 71 2.79 21.25 3.63
CA THR A 71 2.71 22.60 3.09
C THR A 71 1.66 22.66 1.99
N ARG A 72 0.70 23.60 2.08
CA ARG A 72 -0.26 23.83 1.00
C ARG A 72 0.46 24.38 -0.25
N ARG A 73 0.21 23.77 -1.41
CA ARG A 73 0.73 24.20 -2.71
C ARG A 73 -0.38 24.28 -3.74
N GLU A 74 -0.14 25.02 -4.81
CA GLU A 74 -1.01 25.09 -5.98
C GLU A 74 -1.04 23.77 -6.77
N LYS A 75 0.14 23.14 -6.96
CA LYS A 75 0.24 21.86 -7.67
C LYS A 75 -0.19 20.71 -6.76
N LEU A 76 -1.19 19.95 -7.22
CA LEU A 76 -1.74 18.75 -6.57
C LEU A 76 -0.66 17.72 -6.19
N ILE A 77 0.35 17.57 -7.05
CA ILE A 77 1.45 16.62 -6.90
C ILE A 77 2.76 17.36 -7.21
N THR A 78 3.72 17.30 -6.29
CA THR A 78 5.04 17.92 -6.48
C THR A 78 6.13 16.87 -6.36
N LYS A 79 6.85 16.62 -7.46
CA LYS A 79 8.02 15.75 -7.45
C LYS A 79 9.21 16.50 -6.87
N THR A 80 9.87 15.89 -5.89
CA THR A 80 11.06 16.40 -5.21
C THR A 80 12.17 15.34 -5.21
N TYR A 81 13.38 15.78 -4.92
CA TYR A 81 14.53 14.92 -4.71
C TYR A 81 15.16 15.31 -3.37
N PRO A 82 14.74 14.68 -2.27
CA PRO A 82 15.26 15.02 -0.95
C PRO A 82 16.77 14.83 -0.89
N ASP A 83 17.49 15.86 -0.47
CA ASP A 83 18.88 15.76 -0.09
C ASP A 83 19.01 16.19 1.38
N ASN A 84 19.51 15.29 2.21
CA ASN A 84 19.79 15.51 3.62
C ASN A 84 21.24 15.09 3.96
N THR A 85 22.12 15.04 2.98
CA THR A 85 23.55 14.72 3.18
C THR A 85 24.24 15.66 4.16
N GLU A 86 23.83 16.93 4.20
CA GLU A 86 24.40 17.99 5.04
C GLU A 86 23.63 18.23 6.35
N ARG A 87 22.49 17.55 6.57
CA ARG A 87 21.61 17.76 7.73
C ARG A 87 21.71 16.64 8.75
N SER A 88 22.53 16.86 9.77
CA SER A 88 22.78 15.94 10.88
C SER A 88 21.57 15.68 11.79
N ASP A 89 20.55 16.56 11.76
CA ASP A 89 19.27 16.41 12.48
C ASP A 89 18.37 15.32 11.87
N ARG A 90 18.57 14.93 10.60
CA ARG A 90 17.73 13.98 9.88
C ARG A 90 18.42 12.64 9.68
N LYS A 91 17.92 11.61 10.38
CA LYS A 91 18.42 10.23 10.31
C LYS A 91 18.42 9.66 8.87
N ALA A 92 17.42 10.01 8.06
CA ALA A 92 17.22 9.45 6.73
C ALA A 92 18.17 10.04 5.66
N LYS A 93 19.18 9.24 5.27
CA LYS A 93 20.22 9.62 4.29
C LYS A 93 19.70 9.53 2.84
N ALA A 94 18.97 10.55 2.44
CA ALA A 94 18.67 10.84 1.04
C ALA A 94 19.82 11.67 0.42
N ARG A 95 20.37 11.21 -0.72
CA ARG A 95 21.47 11.85 -1.47
C ARG A 95 21.00 12.52 -2.76
N GLY A 96 19.81 13.15 -2.76
CA GLY A 96 19.21 13.75 -3.97
C GLY A 96 18.84 12.77 -5.11
N GLN A 97 19.06 11.46 -4.94
CA GLN A 97 18.91 10.46 -6.03
C GLN A 97 17.57 9.72 -6.06
N VAL A 98 16.78 9.80 -4.99
CA VAL A 98 15.50 9.09 -4.86
C VAL A 98 14.36 10.09 -5.06
N PRO A 99 13.46 9.90 -6.04
CA PRO A 99 12.33 10.78 -6.25
C PRO A 99 11.26 10.57 -5.18
N LEU A 100 10.81 11.66 -4.56
CA LEU A 100 9.71 11.69 -3.60
C LEU A 100 8.59 12.58 -4.14
N TYR A 101 7.37 12.06 -4.19
CA TYR A 101 6.19 12.81 -4.66
C TYR A 101 5.38 13.27 -3.45
N LEU A 102 5.33 14.58 -3.27
CA LEU A 102 4.53 15.24 -2.23
C LEU A 102 3.11 15.46 -2.75
N LEU A 103 2.12 14.97 -2.00
CA LEU A 103 0.71 14.96 -2.37
C LEU A 103 -0.09 15.99 -1.56
N GLN A 104 -0.88 16.83 -2.25
CA GLN A 104 -1.90 17.66 -1.61
C GLN A 104 -3.12 16.80 -1.28
N THR A 105 -3.02 15.99 -0.22
CA THR A 105 -4.00 14.93 0.12
C THR A 105 -5.44 15.43 0.22
N ASN A 106 -5.68 16.59 0.84
CA ASN A 106 -7.03 17.16 0.92
C ASN A 106 -7.65 17.42 -0.47
N ALA A 107 -6.86 17.91 -1.43
CA ALA A 107 -7.34 18.18 -2.78
C ALA A 107 -7.48 16.90 -3.64
N LEU A 108 -6.74 15.83 -3.30
CA LEU A 108 -6.99 14.50 -3.87
C LEU A 108 -8.28 13.89 -3.31
N LYS A 109 -8.51 13.98 -2.00
CA LYS A 109 -9.76 13.52 -1.36
C LYS A 109 -10.98 14.31 -1.85
N ASP A 110 -10.86 15.63 -2.02
CA ASP A 110 -11.89 16.47 -2.67
C ASP A 110 -12.21 15.98 -4.10
N ARG A 111 -11.21 15.52 -4.88
CA ARG A 111 -11.42 14.92 -6.22
C ARG A 111 -12.06 13.53 -6.17
N ILE A 112 -11.67 12.69 -5.21
CA ILE A 112 -12.28 11.36 -5.03
C ILE A 112 -13.75 11.51 -4.60
N ALA A 113 -14.08 12.39 -3.66
CA ALA A 113 -15.46 12.67 -3.25
C ALA A 113 -16.33 13.09 -4.45
N ALA A 114 -15.89 14.07 -5.24
CA ALA A 114 -16.59 14.51 -6.45
C ALA A 114 -16.68 13.42 -7.56
N ALA A 115 -15.83 12.38 -7.51
CA ALA A 115 -15.90 11.22 -8.38
C ALA A 115 -16.87 10.15 -7.87
N LEU A 116 -17.02 10.01 -6.55
CA LEU A 116 -17.99 9.11 -5.89
C LEU A 116 -19.43 9.62 -5.98
N GLU A 117 -19.63 10.93 -6.05
CA GLU A 117 -20.93 11.58 -6.29
C GLU A 117 -21.49 11.35 -7.72
N ARG A 118 -20.74 10.68 -8.60
CA ARG A 118 -21.15 10.44 -9.99
C ARG A 118 -21.99 9.18 -10.12
N GLU A 119 -23.25 9.34 -10.52
CA GLU A 119 -24.16 8.23 -10.82
C GLU A 119 -23.90 7.62 -12.21
N GLU A 120 -23.56 8.46 -13.21
CA GLU A 120 -23.45 8.06 -14.62
C GLU A 120 -21.99 7.81 -15.09
N PRO A 121 -21.73 6.69 -15.80
CA PRO A 121 -20.43 6.37 -16.39
C PRO A 121 -19.87 7.49 -17.27
N GLY A 122 -18.56 7.71 -17.17
CA GLY A 122 -17.88 8.76 -17.95
C GLY A 122 -16.56 9.18 -17.31
N ALA A 123 -16.10 10.39 -17.65
CA ALA A 123 -14.86 10.94 -17.10
C ALA A 123 -14.88 10.97 -15.56
N ASN A 124 -13.86 10.36 -14.96
CA ASN A 124 -13.70 10.20 -13.50
C ASN A 124 -14.82 9.42 -12.79
N TYR A 125 -15.63 8.63 -13.50
CA TYR A 125 -16.51 7.66 -12.85
C TYR A 125 -15.69 6.53 -12.21
N ILE A 126 -16.04 6.12 -10.99
CA ILE A 126 -15.36 5.05 -10.25
C ILE A 126 -16.17 3.77 -10.39
N HIS A 127 -15.59 2.75 -11.03
CA HIS A 127 -16.18 1.42 -11.10
C HIS A 127 -15.78 0.59 -9.87
N PHE A 128 -16.77 0.18 -9.07
CA PHE A 128 -16.58 -0.79 -7.99
C PHE A 128 -16.95 -2.21 -8.47
N PRO A 129 -16.14 -3.23 -8.16
CA PRO A 129 -16.49 -4.62 -8.42
C PRO A 129 -17.38 -5.19 -7.29
N ASP A 130 -18.31 -6.07 -7.68
CA ASP A 130 -19.37 -6.62 -6.81
C ASP A 130 -18.88 -7.46 -5.62
N TRP A 131 -17.59 -7.80 -5.56
CA TRP A 131 -17.00 -8.60 -4.47
C TRP A 131 -16.54 -7.77 -3.26
N LEU A 132 -16.59 -6.43 -3.33
CA LEU A 132 -16.25 -5.57 -2.19
C LEU A 132 -17.31 -5.64 -1.09
N GLY A 133 -16.87 -5.91 0.13
CA GLY A 133 -17.74 -5.96 1.30
C GLY A 133 -17.92 -4.60 1.98
N PRO A 134 -18.88 -4.47 2.93
CA PRO A 134 -19.14 -3.22 3.66
C PRO A 134 -17.90 -2.56 4.27
N TRP A 135 -16.95 -3.36 4.78
CA TRP A 135 -15.66 -2.92 5.33
C TRP A 135 -14.90 -1.93 4.42
N PHE A 136 -14.95 -2.12 3.09
CA PHE A 136 -14.25 -1.25 2.15
C PHE A 136 -14.93 0.11 2.05
N TYR A 137 -16.27 0.11 2.01
CA TYR A 137 -17.07 1.32 1.93
C TYR A 137 -17.03 2.11 3.24
N GLU A 138 -17.05 1.41 4.39
CA GLU A 138 -16.83 1.99 5.72
C GLU A 138 -15.50 2.75 5.79
N GLU A 139 -14.39 2.15 5.34
CA GLU A 139 -13.08 2.81 5.26
C GLU A 139 -13.06 3.96 4.23
N LEU A 140 -13.72 3.79 3.08
CA LEU A 140 -13.76 4.79 2.01
C LEU A 140 -14.49 6.07 2.45
N THR A 141 -15.55 5.93 3.26
CA THR A 141 -16.34 7.06 3.79
C THR A 141 -15.94 7.45 5.22
N TYR A 142 -14.86 6.90 5.79
CA TYR A 142 -14.55 7.10 7.21
C TYR A 142 -14.07 8.52 7.55
N GLU A 143 -13.40 9.20 6.62
CA GLU A 143 -12.98 10.58 6.84
C GLU A 143 -14.05 11.58 6.44
N GLU A 144 -14.21 12.61 7.26
CA GLU A 144 -15.16 13.69 7.04
C GLU A 144 -14.45 14.95 6.58
N ARG A 145 -15.11 15.68 5.67
CA ARG A 145 -14.58 16.92 5.10
C ARG A 145 -14.99 18.13 5.94
N GLY A 146 -14.07 18.60 6.78
CA GLY A 146 -14.27 19.77 7.63
C GLY A 146 -14.41 21.09 6.87
N ALA A 147 -15.09 22.05 7.50
CA ALA A 147 -15.25 23.42 7.01
C ALA A 147 -13.91 24.18 6.89
N ASP A 148 -12.85 23.72 7.56
CA ASP A 148 -11.50 24.29 7.49
C ASP A 148 -10.68 23.85 6.26
N GLY A 149 -11.31 23.19 5.29
CA GLY A 149 -10.64 22.74 4.06
C GLY A 149 -9.94 21.39 4.19
N LYS A 150 -10.13 20.65 5.29
CA LYS A 150 -9.34 19.45 5.62
C LYS A 150 -10.21 18.23 5.85
N TRP A 151 -9.72 17.08 5.39
CA TRP A 151 -10.26 15.77 5.71
C TRP A 151 -9.68 15.28 7.04
N LYS A 152 -10.53 14.70 7.89
CA LYS A 152 -10.16 14.23 9.23
C LYS A 152 -10.93 12.96 9.58
N LYS A 153 -10.28 12.07 10.32
CA LYS A 153 -10.96 10.95 10.98
C LYS A 153 -11.83 11.48 12.14
N PRO A 154 -13.12 11.10 12.25
CA PRO A 154 -13.95 11.43 13.41
C PRO A 154 -13.58 10.61 14.66
N GLY A 155 -12.84 9.51 14.49
CA GLY A 155 -12.36 8.67 15.58
C GLY A 155 -11.12 7.85 15.21
N ARG A 156 -11.03 6.61 15.72
CA ARG A 156 -9.87 5.71 15.57
C ARG A 156 -10.06 4.61 14.52
N GLY A 157 -11.05 4.72 13.65
CA GLY A 157 -11.32 3.76 12.59
C GLY A 157 -10.31 3.81 11.44
N ASN A 158 -10.39 2.78 10.61
CA ASN A 158 -9.62 2.62 9.38
C ASN A 158 -10.11 3.59 8.29
N ASN A 159 -9.21 3.95 7.37
CA ASN A 159 -9.45 4.84 6.22
C ASN A 159 -8.65 4.39 4.98
N GLU A 160 -8.05 3.21 5.04
CA GLU A 160 -7.03 2.73 4.12
C GLU A 160 -7.57 2.68 2.68
N ALA A 161 -8.84 2.29 2.48
CA ALA A 161 -9.53 2.40 1.20
C ALA A 161 -9.48 3.81 0.56
N LEU A 162 -9.75 4.88 1.33
CA LEU A 162 -9.75 6.25 0.81
C LEU A 162 -8.32 6.73 0.47
N ASP A 163 -7.34 6.44 1.33
CA ASP A 163 -5.95 6.83 1.09
C ASP A 163 -5.34 6.06 -0.10
N LEU A 164 -5.64 4.77 -0.24
CA LEU A 164 -5.24 3.96 -1.40
C LEU A 164 -5.90 4.46 -2.69
N MET A 165 -7.18 4.84 -2.67
CA MET A 165 -7.85 5.47 -3.81
C MET A 165 -7.20 6.80 -4.20
N CYS A 166 -6.83 7.63 -3.23
CA CYS A 166 -6.10 8.87 -3.47
C CYS A 166 -4.71 8.61 -4.09
N TYR A 167 -4.02 7.56 -3.68
CA TYR A 167 -2.72 7.18 -4.25
C TYR A 167 -2.86 6.61 -5.67
N ALA A 168 -3.84 5.75 -5.91
CA ALA A 168 -4.15 5.26 -7.25
C ALA A 168 -4.44 6.43 -8.20
N HIS A 169 -5.28 7.39 -7.77
CA HIS A 169 -5.61 8.58 -8.57
C HIS A 169 -4.39 9.47 -8.82
N ALA A 170 -3.58 9.74 -7.77
CA ALA A 170 -2.34 10.50 -7.92
C ALA A 170 -1.36 9.83 -8.90
N LEU A 171 -1.25 8.50 -8.89
CA LEU A 171 -0.39 7.75 -9.79
C LEU A 171 -0.85 7.85 -11.25
N VAL A 172 -2.16 7.71 -11.53
CA VAL A 172 -2.66 7.88 -12.91
C VAL A 172 -2.54 9.31 -13.41
N ILE A 173 -2.68 10.33 -12.53
CA ILE A 173 -2.38 11.74 -12.86
C ILE A 173 -0.92 11.91 -13.26
N ILE A 174 0.03 11.29 -12.53
CA ILE A 174 1.46 11.30 -12.90
C ILE A 174 1.70 10.59 -14.24
N ARG A 175 0.91 9.55 -14.56
CA ARG A 175 0.89 8.88 -15.87
C ARG A 175 0.14 9.66 -16.96
N LYS A 176 -0.40 10.84 -16.65
CA LYS A 176 -1.14 11.74 -17.54
C LYS A 176 -2.39 11.11 -18.17
N TYR A 177 -3.16 10.33 -17.41
CA TYR A 177 -4.38 9.70 -17.95
C TYR A 177 -5.40 10.73 -18.50
N GLU A 178 -5.50 11.92 -17.88
CA GLU A 178 -6.32 13.05 -18.33
C GLU A 178 -5.88 13.62 -19.72
N GLN A 179 -4.70 13.24 -20.22
CA GLN A 179 -4.08 13.78 -21.45
C GLN A 179 -3.79 12.67 -22.49
N ILE A 180 -4.47 11.54 -22.41
CA ILE A 180 -4.34 10.47 -23.41
C ILE A 180 -4.90 10.97 -24.75
N ASN A 181 -4.07 10.95 -25.79
CA ASN A 181 -4.58 10.98 -27.15
C ASN A 181 -5.10 9.57 -27.50
N TRP A 182 -6.42 9.41 -27.62
CA TRP A 182 -7.05 8.13 -27.95
C TRP A 182 -6.87 7.69 -29.41
N GLU A 183 -6.40 8.57 -30.31
CA GLU A 183 -5.95 8.18 -31.65
C GLU A 183 -4.58 7.50 -31.64
N LYS A 184 -3.79 7.74 -30.58
CA LYS A 184 -2.46 7.14 -30.37
C LYS A 184 -2.23 6.85 -28.88
N PRO A 185 -3.00 5.92 -28.29
CA PRO A 185 -2.99 5.71 -26.85
C PRO A 185 -1.66 5.09 -26.40
N PRO A 186 -1.20 5.39 -25.18
CA PRO A 186 0.05 4.86 -24.65
C PRO A 186 -0.05 3.34 -24.44
N GLY A 187 1.08 2.62 -24.54
CA GLY A 187 1.12 1.15 -24.49
C GLY A 187 0.36 0.50 -23.33
N TRP A 188 0.26 1.16 -22.18
CA TRP A 188 -0.46 0.66 -21.00
C TRP A 188 -1.99 0.75 -21.08
N ALA A 189 -2.53 1.53 -22.02
CA ALA A 189 -3.97 1.68 -22.27
C ALA A 189 -4.47 0.71 -23.36
N TRP A 190 -3.59 -0.12 -23.93
CA TRP A 190 -3.96 -1.19 -24.84
C TRP A 190 -4.31 -2.46 -24.08
N LEU A 191 -5.18 -3.28 -24.67
CA LEU A 191 -5.39 -4.65 -24.23
C LEU A 191 -4.09 -5.46 -24.39
N PRO A 192 -3.60 -6.16 -23.35
CA PRO A 192 -2.38 -6.97 -23.42
C PRO A 192 -2.47 -8.09 -24.46
N GLU A 193 -1.36 -8.47 -25.09
CA GLU A 193 -1.37 -9.58 -26.06
C GLU A 193 -1.68 -10.93 -25.38
N LYS A 194 -2.39 -11.82 -26.09
CA LYS A 194 -2.70 -13.17 -25.60
C LYS A 194 -1.40 -13.94 -25.32
N GLY A 195 -1.32 -14.57 -24.15
CA GLY A 195 -0.11 -15.33 -23.74
C GLY A 195 1.10 -14.46 -23.36
N ALA A 196 0.96 -13.13 -23.23
CA ALA A 196 2.02 -12.28 -22.71
C ALA A 196 2.34 -12.54 -21.22
N ALA A 197 1.39 -13.11 -20.48
CA ALA A 197 1.51 -13.43 -19.07
C ALA A 197 2.57 -14.50 -18.82
N LYS A 198 3.60 -14.12 -18.05
CA LYS A 198 4.57 -15.06 -17.50
C LYS A 198 4.81 -14.74 -16.03
N THR A 199 4.31 -15.65 -15.20
CA THR A 199 4.59 -15.80 -13.76
C THR A 199 3.69 -15.01 -12.81
N THR A 200 2.58 -15.62 -12.38
CA THR A 200 2.44 -16.13 -11.00
C THR A 200 1.17 -16.97 -10.89
N GLN A 201 1.27 -18.20 -10.40
CA GLN A 201 0.05 -18.90 -9.97
C GLN A 201 -0.47 -18.23 -8.69
N PRO A 202 -1.80 -18.00 -8.56
CA PRO A 202 -2.35 -17.51 -7.30
C PRO A 202 -2.09 -18.57 -6.21
N VAL A 203 -1.54 -18.13 -5.08
CA VAL A 203 -1.48 -18.96 -3.87
C VAL A 203 -2.91 -19.25 -3.47
N GLY A 204 -3.36 -20.49 -3.74
CA GLY A 204 -4.74 -20.90 -3.55
C GLY A 204 -5.19 -20.65 -2.10
N ALA A 205 -6.34 -20.00 -1.95
CA ALA A 205 -6.97 -19.77 -0.65
C ALA A 205 -7.14 -21.13 0.05
N ARG A 206 -6.36 -21.34 1.11
CA ARG A 206 -6.34 -22.61 1.84
C ARG A 206 -7.61 -22.73 2.66
N ARG A 207 -8.65 -23.30 2.03
CA ARG A 207 -9.94 -23.61 2.65
C ARG A 207 -9.66 -24.45 3.91
N GLN A 208 -9.96 -23.89 5.08
CA GLN A 208 -9.86 -24.64 6.33
C GLN A 208 -11.00 -25.65 6.36
N GLU A 209 -10.69 -26.90 6.06
CA GLU A 209 -11.63 -28.00 6.28
C GLU A 209 -11.77 -28.22 7.79
N GLN A 210 -13.02 -28.15 8.25
CA GLN A 210 -13.38 -28.44 9.62
C GLN A 210 -13.21 -29.94 9.85
N HIS A 211 -12.31 -30.34 10.74
CA HIS A 211 -12.24 -31.70 11.24
C HIS A 211 -13.02 -31.81 12.56
N GLU A 212 -14.21 -32.38 12.49
CA GLU A 212 -14.93 -32.86 13.67
C GLU A 212 -14.26 -34.14 14.23
N GLY A 213 -14.41 -34.34 15.54
CA GLY A 213 -14.34 -35.68 16.17
C GLY A 213 -13.08 -35.97 17.00
N GLY A 214 -13.26 -36.13 18.33
CA GLY A 214 -12.30 -36.88 19.15
C GLY A 214 -12.12 -36.44 20.60
N GLU A 215 -13.14 -36.58 21.46
CA GLU A 215 -12.91 -36.59 22.91
C GLU A 215 -11.97 -37.74 23.32
N LYS A 216 -10.87 -37.45 24.04
CA LYS A 216 -10.31 -38.38 25.05
C LYS A 216 -9.74 -37.66 26.27
N ALA A 217 -10.08 -38.19 27.44
CA ALA A 217 -9.88 -37.58 28.75
C ALA A 217 -8.42 -37.49 29.22
N VAL A 218 -8.07 -36.38 29.89
CA VAL A 218 -6.80 -36.21 30.61
C VAL A 218 -6.94 -36.72 32.05
N LYS A 219 -6.21 -37.79 32.40
CA LYS A 219 -6.12 -38.30 33.78
C LYS A 219 -5.09 -37.50 34.58
N ALA A 220 -5.50 -36.94 35.71
CA ALA A 220 -4.59 -36.31 36.67
C ALA A 220 -3.74 -37.34 37.44
N ARG A 221 -2.46 -37.02 37.70
CA ARG A 221 -1.68 -37.70 38.77
C ARG A 221 -0.59 -36.81 39.38
N LYS A 222 -0.61 -36.69 40.72
CA LYS A 222 0.32 -35.91 41.57
C LYS A 222 1.70 -36.57 41.73
N LYS A 223 2.75 -35.75 41.89
CA LYS A 223 3.92 -35.96 42.78
C LYS A 223 4.32 -34.57 43.31
N LYS A 224 4.15 -34.26 44.61
CA LYS A 224 4.99 -34.54 45.81
C LYS A 224 6.26 -33.66 45.90
N ILE A 225 6.52 -33.17 47.11
CA ILE A 225 7.33 -31.99 47.46
C ILE A 225 8.61 -32.39 48.25
N LEU A 226 9.78 -31.87 47.83
CA LEU A 226 11.03 -31.47 48.57
C LEU A 226 11.66 -32.44 49.62
N PRO A 227 12.90 -32.21 50.15
CA PRO A 227 13.85 -31.07 50.03
C PRO A 227 15.24 -31.49 49.42
N ALA A 228 16.41 -30.83 49.55
CA ALA A 228 16.87 -29.72 50.40
C ALA A 228 18.15 -28.96 49.89
N TRP A 229 18.37 -27.76 50.45
CA TRP A 229 19.65 -27.09 50.79
C TRP A 229 20.66 -26.55 49.72
N GLY A 230 21.01 -25.26 49.89
CA GLY A 230 22.27 -24.59 49.47
C GLY A 230 22.33 -24.06 48.03
N GLY A 231 22.66 -22.78 47.75
CA GLY A 231 22.86 -21.59 48.60
C GLY A 231 23.51 -20.42 47.83
N GLY A 232 23.07 -19.17 48.10
CA GLY A 232 23.62 -17.91 47.52
C GLY A 232 23.19 -17.60 46.06
N SER A 233 23.18 -16.34 45.59
CA SER A 233 23.33 -15.02 46.26
C SER A 233 22.83 -13.88 45.33
N GLY A 234 22.29 -12.78 45.89
CA GLY A 234 21.88 -11.54 45.17
C GLY A 234 20.61 -11.70 44.30
N GLY A 235 19.57 -10.85 44.36
CA GLY A 235 19.54 -9.40 44.55
C GLY A 235 19.51 -8.71 43.17
N GLY A 236 18.43 -8.10 42.66
CA GLY A 236 17.13 -7.77 43.27
C GLY A 236 16.96 -6.25 43.43
N TRP A 237 16.38 -5.60 42.42
CA TRP A 237 15.85 -4.21 42.40
C TRP A 237 14.78 -4.17 41.28
N LEU A 238 13.50 -4.06 41.64
CA LEU A 238 12.65 -2.84 41.71
C LEU A 238 11.98 -2.51 40.37
#